data_AF-A0A380S5X7-F1
#
_entry.id   AF-A0A380S5X7-F1
#
_cell.length_a   1.000
_cell.length_b   1.000
_cell.length_c   1.000
_cell.angle_alpha   90.00
_cell.angle_beta   90.00
_cell.angle_gamma   90.00
#
_symmetry.space_group_name_H-M   'P 1'
#
loop_
_entity.id
_entity.type
_entity.pdbx_description
1 polymer ?
#
loop_
_entity_poly.entity_id
_entity_poly.type
_entity_poly.pdbx_seq_one_letter_code
_entity_poly.pdbx_strand_id
1 'polypeptide(L)'
;MSEGEKNQFNGNLALFRVCVIVFIANLLNFVVNMCISAGHGGFFSSLWSALTNSSFEDLLATVGLLVASGVGLVVLLGVLAFAVLLALGIFALVKKSVKALKILAVLFLIWVMLCAFAMNPISGLLGNEMREVNLAQSFISLIFNINVVVAVAAFFVTSEKQDLLLRLCAICFAVSGLNSLSHFIFTQLPVFQLAFFGVVYLAVGVFALVKKNVPVLMVGSLMIFIQILLNLFNFIRISGLDLYIAVSLVAHTLFHTSTVIAIAVFFIKPEWVKSFLQKIKG
;
A
#
# COMPACT_ATOMS: atom_id res chain seq x y z
N MET A 1 26.54 25.54 -5.77
CA MET A 1 25.23 24.89 -5.99
C MET A 1 24.18 25.96 -6.17
N SER A 2 23.64 26.10 -7.38
CA SER A 2 22.64 27.11 -7.73
C SER A 2 21.30 26.84 -7.02
N GLU A 3 20.42 27.85 -6.97
CA GLU A 3 19.09 27.72 -6.34
C GLU A 3 18.22 26.67 -7.05
N GLY A 4 18.37 26.53 -8.38
CA GLY A 4 17.74 25.47 -9.17
C GLY A 4 18.26 24.07 -8.84
N GLU A 5 19.58 23.91 -8.63
CA GLU A 5 20.18 22.63 -8.24
C GLU A 5 19.75 22.21 -6.83
N LYS A 6 19.60 23.15 -5.90
CA LYS A 6 19.08 22.87 -4.54
C LYS A 6 17.64 22.38 -4.58
N ASN A 7 16.78 23.03 -5.37
CA ASN A 7 15.37 22.63 -5.51
C ASN A 7 15.23 21.25 -6.17
N GLN A 8 16.07 20.96 -7.17
CA GLN A 8 16.13 19.65 -7.83
C GLN A 8 16.60 18.54 -6.87
N PHE A 9 17.68 18.78 -6.12
CA PHE A 9 18.19 17.83 -5.13
C PHE A 9 17.15 17.51 -4.05
N ASN A 10 16.46 18.55 -3.55
CA ASN A 10 15.40 18.39 -2.55
C ASN A 10 14.19 17.61 -3.11
N GLY A 11 13.80 17.86 -4.36
CA GLY A 11 12.71 17.13 -5.04
C GLY A 11 13.04 15.64 -5.23
N ASN A 12 14.27 15.33 -5.64
CA ASN A 12 14.74 13.95 -5.83
C ASN A 12 14.84 13.20 -4.49
N LEU A 13 15.29 13.87 -3.43
CA LEU A 13 15.32 13.32 -2.08
C LEU A 13 13.91 13.08 -1.51
N ALA A 14 12.94 13.97 -1.81
CA ALA A 14 11.56 13.80 -1.40
C ALA A 14 10.91 12.60 -2.12
N LEU A 15 11.12 12.47 -3.43
CA LEU A 15 10.67 11.30 -4.20
C LEU A 15 11.28 10.00 -3.65
N PHE A 16 12.60 9.99 -3.39
CA PHE A 16 13.29 8.86 -2.78
C PHE A 16 12.60 8.41 -1.48
N ARG A 17 12.37 9.36 -0.57
CA ARG A 17 11.74 9.08 0.73
C ARG A 17 10.33 8.54 0.57
N VAL A 18 9.52 9.15 -0.31
CA VAL A 18 8.14 8.71 -0.56
C VAL A 18 8.12 7.28 -1.10
N CYS A 19 8.98 6.94 -2.07
CA CYS A 19 9.06 5.56 -2.58
C CYS A 19 9.42 4.55 -1.47
N VAL A 20 10.45 4.86 -0.65
CA VAL A 20 10.84 3.97 0.47
C VAL A 20 9.69 3.82 1.49
N ILE A 21 9.04 4.93 1.87
CA ILE A 21 7.94 4.91 2.85
C ILE A 21 6.76 4.09 2.33
N VAL A 22 6.41 4.21 1.05
CA VAL A 22 5.36 3.38 0.44
C VAL A 22 5.69 1.89 0.54
N PHE A 23 6.94 1.49 0.26
CA PHE A 23 7.33 0.08 0.38
C PHE A 23 7.27 -0.41 1.82
N ILE A 24 7.76 0.38 2.78
CA ILE A 24 7.68 0.03 4.21
C ILE A 24 6.23 -0.02 4.69
N ALA A 25 5.38 0.92 4.29
CA ALA A 25 3.97 0.93 4.65
C ALA A 25 3.23 -0.31 4.13
N ASN A 26 3.47 -0.71 2.88
CA ASN A 26 2.88 -1.94 2.33
C ASN A 26 3.34 -3.20 3.09
N LEU A 27 4.64 -3.27 3.43
CA LEU A 27 5.19 -4.36 4.24
C LEU A 27 4.53 -4.41 5.64
N LEU A 28 4.42 -3.28 6.32
CA LEU A 28 3.75 -3.19 7.62
C LEU A 28 2.27 -3.56 7.53
N ASN A 29 1.56 -3.09 6.50
CA ASN A 29 0.16 -3.46 6.26
C ASN A 29 0.00 -4.98 6.12
N PHE A 30 0.89 -5.62 5.36
CA PHE A 30 0.88 -7.07 5.19
C PHE A 30 1.08 -7.78 6.54
N VAL A 31 2.07 -7.38 7.34
CA VAL A 31 2.32 -7.99 8.66
C VAL A 31 1.15 -7.79 9.60
N VAL A 32 0.60 -6.57 9.68
CA VAL A 32 -0.54 -6.29 10.56
C VAL A 32 -1.73 -7.16 10.17
N ASN A 33 -2.06 -7.27 8.88
CA ASN A 33 -3.15 -8.13 8.43
C ASN A 33 -2.89 -9.63 8.65
N MET A 34 -1.64 -10.09 8.50
CA MET A 34 -1.26 -11.48 8.81
C MET A 34 -1.36 -11.78 10.31
N CYS A 35 -0.85 -10.88 11.17
CA CYS A 35 -0.95 -11.01 12.62
C CYS A 35 -2.40 -11.03 13.08
N ILE A 36 -3.23 -10.15 12.51
CA ILE A 36 -4.66 -10.07 12.81
C ILE A 36 -5.38 -11.36 12.35
N SER A 37 -5.12 -11.84 11.14
CA SER A 37 -5.71 -13.09 10.62
C SER A 37 -5.30 -14.32 11.44
N ALA A 38 -4.03 -14.42 11.83
CA ALA A 38 -3.55 -15.51 12.68
C ALA A 38 -4.09 -15.42 14.12
N GLY A 39 -4.39 -14.22 14.63
CA GLY A 39 -5.09 -14.04 15.90
C GLY A 39 -6.54 -14.52 15.84
N HIS A 40 -7.26 -14.18 14.77
CA HIS A 40 -8.67 -14.56 14.60
C HIS A 40 -8.86 -16.04 14.25
N GLY A 41 -7.94 -16.63 13.47
CA GLY A 41 -7.92 -18.07 13.21
C GLY A 41 -7.52 -18.94 14.41
N GLY A 42 -7.32 -18.34 15.59
CA GLY A 42 -6.94 -19.03 16.81
C GLY A 42 -5.51 -19.60 16.79
N PHE A 43 -4.70 -19.29 15.77
CA PHE A 43 -3.36 -19.82 15.58
C PHE A 43 -2.40 -19.35 16.67
N PHE A 44 -2.46 -18.07 17.07
CA PHE A 44 -1.61 -17.58 18.16
C PHE A 44 -2.03 -18.13 19.52
N SER A 45 -3.34 -18.29 19.77
CA SER A 45 -3.83 -18.92 21.00
C SER A 45 -3.51 -20.41 21.06
N SER A 46 -3.57 -21.13 19.94
CA SER A 46 -3.20 -22.54 19.88
C SER A 46 -1.69 -22.74 19.97
N LEU A 47 -0.89 -21.89 19.33
CA LEU A 47 0.57 -21.88 19.46
C LEU A 47 1.01 -21.51 20.89
N TRP A 48 0.37 -20.50 21.50
CA TRP A 48 0.64 -20.10 22.89
C TRP A 48 0.25 -21.20 23.87
N SER A 49 -0.95 -21.78 23.72
CA SER A 49 -1.37 -22.92 24.55
C SER A 49 -0.48 -24.14 24.35
N ALA A 50 0.03 -24.39 23.14
CA ALA A 50 1.03 -25.43 22.92
C ALA A 50 2.35 -25.09 23.65
N LEU A 51 2.83 -23.84 23.56
CA LEU A 51 4.06 -23.40 24.21
C LEU A 51 4.01 -23.42 25.75
N THR A 52 2.85 -23.13 26.34
CA THR A 52 2.72 -22.97 27.80
C THR A 52 2.07 -24.15 28.51
N ASN A 53 1.18 -24.90 27.83
CA ASN A 53 0.33 -25.90 28.48
C ASN A 53 0.47 -27.31 27.90
N SER A 54 1.19 -27.51 26.78
CA SER A 54 1.38 -28.83 26.19
C SER A 54 2.69 -29.48 26.63
N SER A 55 2.73 -30.82 26.62
CA SER A 55 3.96 -31.56 26.90
C SER A 55 5.02 -31.25 25.83
N PHE A 56 6.31 -31.37 26.16
CA PHE A 56 7.40 -31.15 25.20
C PHE A 56 7.25 -32.03 23.93
N GLU A 57 6.63 -33.20 24.07
CA GLU A 57 6.32 -34.13 22.97
C GLU A 57 5.21 -33.61 22.05
N ASP A 58 4.15 -32.98 22.58
CA ASP A 58 3.08 -32.38 21.78
C ASP A 58 3.56 -31.14 20.99
N LEU A 59 4.48 -30.38 21.59
CA LEU A 59 5.14 -29.25 20.93
C LEU A 59 6.00 -29.75 19.76
N LEU A 60 6.79 -30.81 19.97
CA LEU A 60 7.59 -31.47 18.94
C LEU A 60 6.72 -32.09 17.84
N ALA A 61 5.58 -32.68 18.18
CA ALA A 61 4.64 -33.23 17.21
C ALA A 61 4.00 -32.14 16.36
N THR A 62 3.61 -30.99 16.95
CA THR A 62 3.03 -29.84 16.24
C THR A 62 4.05 -29.16 15.32
N VAL A 63 5.28 -28.95 15.82
CA VAL A 63 6.39 -28.44 15.00
C VAL A 63 6.77 -29.44 13.91
N GLY A 64 6.80 -30.73 14.23
CA GLY A 64 7.00 -31.83 13.27
C GLY A 64 5.95 -31.85 12.16
N LEU A 65 4.67 -31.61 12.49
CA LEU A 65 3.58 -31.50 11.52
C LEU A 65 3.69 -30.23 10.66
N LEU A 66 4.12 -29.10 11.23
CA LEU A 66 4.41 -27.86 10.50
C LEU A 66 5.58 -28.01 9.53
N VAL A 67 6.62 -28.75 9.93
CA VAL A 67 7.78 -29.06 9.08
C VAL A 67 7.40 -30.08 7.99
N ALA A 68 6.69 -31.15 8.36
CA ALA A 68 6.26 -32.20 7.43
C ALA A 68 5.21 -31.72 6.42
N SER A 69 4.35 -30.78 6.79
CA SER A 69 3.37 -30.16 5.88
C SER A 69 3.97 -29.16 4.89
N GLY A 70 5.27 -28.84 5.00
CA GLY A 70 5.95 -27.84 4.17
C GLY A 70 5.54 -26.38 4.47
N VAL A 71 4.47 -26.17 5.23
CA VAL A 71 3.95 -24.84 5.63
C VAL A 71 4.96 -24.10 6.51
N GLY A 72 5.64 -24.81 7.41
CA GLY A 72 6.67 -24.21 8.27
C GLY A 72 7.84 -23.60 7.49
N LEU A 73 8.28 -24.26 6.41
CA LEU A 73 9.34 -23.74 5.53
C LEU A 73 8.86 -22.49 4.76
N VAL A 74 7.62 -22.52 4.25
CA VAL A 74 7.03 -21.39 3.52
C VAL A 74 6.82 -20.17 4.43
N VAL A 75 6.34 -20.40 5.65
CA VAL A 75 6.17 -19.33 6.67
C VAL A 75 7.54 -18.77 7.07
N LEU A 76 8.53 -19.61 7.33
CA LEU A 76 9.88 -19.17 7.67
C LEU A 76 10.53 -18.37 6.54
N LEU A 77 10.44 -18.84 5.29
CA LEU A 77 10.93 -18.13 4.11
C LEU A 77 10.19 -16.81 3.91
N GLY A 78 8.88 -16.76 4.15
CA GLY A 78 8.09 -15.54 4.10
C GLY A 78 8.51 -14.51 5.17
N VAL A 79 8.74 -14.95 6.41
CA VAL A 79 9.23 -14.09 7.50
C VAL A 79 10.64 -13.58 7.22
N LEU A 80 11.54 -14.44 6.70
CA LEU A 80 12.89 -14.05 6.31
C LEU A 80 12.88 -13.06 5.14
N ALA A 81 12.08 -13.31 4.10
CA ALA A 81 11.91 -12.40 2.98
C ALA A 81 11.40 -11.03 3.44
N PHE A 82 10.42 -11.02 4.35
CA PHE A 82 9.92 -9.80 4.98
C PHE A 82 11.03 -9.05 5.73
N ALA A 83 11.77 -9.74 6.60
CA ALA A 83 12.85 -9.14 7.39
C ALA A 83 13.93 -8.53 6.49
N VAL A 84 14.30 -9.22 5.40
CA VAL A 84 15.24 -8.72 4.40
C VAL A 84 14.69 -7.47 3.69
N LEU A 85 13.43 -7.48 3.26
CA LEU A 85 12.81 -6.33 2.59
C LEU A 85 12.72 -5.11 3.50
N LEU A 86 12.34 -5.31 4.76
CA LEU A 86 12.29 -4.26 5.77
C LEU A 86 13.68 -3.70 6.07
N ALA A 87 14.66 -4.57 6.30
CA ALA A 87 16.04 -4.17 6.54
C ALA A 87 16.62 -3.40 5.35
N LEU A 88 16.35 -3.84 4.12
CA LEU A 88 16.76 -3.16 2.90
C LEU A 88 16.10 -1.79 2.76
N GLY A 89 14.81 -1.66 3.11
CA GLY A 89 14.09 -0.39 3.15
C GLY A 89 14.67 0.61 4.17
N ILE A 90 14.93 0.15 5.41
CA ILE A 90 15.56 0.96 6.45
C ILE A 90 16.97 1.37 6.02
N PHE A 91 17.76 0.43 5.50
CA PHE A 91 19.10 0.70 4.99
C PHE A 91 19.08 1.72 3.86
N ALA A 92 18.17 1.59 2.90
CA ALA A 92 17.98 2.56 1.83
C ALA A 92 17.69 3.95 2.41
N LEU A 93 16.77 4.06 3.38
CA LEU A 93 16.41 5.33 4.02
C LEU A 93 17.61 5.98 4.74
N VAL A 94 18.31 5.21 5.59
CA VAL A 94 19.40 5.69 6.45
C VAL A 94 20.63 6.05 5.64
N LYS A 95 21.03 5.19 4.70
CA LYS A 95 22.21 5.41 3.85
C LYS A 95 21.91 6.24 2.60
N LYS A 96 20.64 6.63 2.38
CA LYS A 96 20.14 7.32 1.17
C LYS A 96 20.59 6.60 -0.11
N SER A 97 20.62 5.27 -0.08
CA SER A 97 21.18 4.46 -1.16
C SER A 97 20.16 4.26 -2.28
N VAL A 98 20.33 4.95 -3.40
CA VAL A 98 19.50 4.79 -4.61
C VAL A 98 19.60 3.35 -5.15
N LYS A 99 20.78 2.72 -5.07
CA LYS A 99 20.95 1.33 -5.50
C LYS A 99 20.06 0.39 -4.68
N ALA A 100 20.05 0.55 -3.35
CA ALA A 100 19.18 -0.24 -2.46
C ALA A 100 17.69 0.00 -2.76
N LEU A 101 17.30 1.24 -3.05
CA LEU A 101 15.92 1.57 -3.46
C LEU A 101 15.52 0.87 -4.77
N LYS A 102 16.40 0.85 -5.78
CA LYS A 102 16.11 0.16 -7.05
C LYS A 102 15.98 -1.34 -6.86
N ILE A 103 16.85 -1.95 -6.04
CA ILE A 103 16.74 -3.38 -5.69
C ILE A 103 15.41 -3.64 -4.97
N LEU A 104 15.06 -2.81 -4.00
CA LEU A 104 13.79 -2.90 -3.28
C LEU A 104 12.59 -2.79 -4.22
N ALA A 105 12.62 -1.87 -5.20
CA ALA A 105 11.56 -1.73 -6.19
C ALA A 105 11.40 -2.98 -7.07
N VAL A 106 12.51 -3.62 -7.50
CA VAL A 106 12.46 -4.87 -8.25
C VAL A 106 11.86 -5.99 -7.42
N LEU A 107 12.33 -6.18 -6.18
CA LEU A 107 11.81 -7.21 -5.29
C LEU A 107 10.32 -6.99 -4.97
N PHE A 108 9.90 -5.73 -4.83
CA PHE A 108 8.51 -5.39 -4.59
C PHE A 108 7.63 -5.65 -5.81
N LEU A 109 8.11 -5.43 -7.04
CA LEU A 109 7.38 -5.81 -8.26
C LEU A 109 7.22 -7.33 -8.38
N ILE A 110 8.28 -8.09 -8.07
CA ILE A 110 8.22 -9.55 -8.02
C ILE A 110 7.17 -9.98 -6.99
N TRP A 111 7.18 -9.38 -5.79
CA TRP A 111 6.19 -9.65 -4.75
C TRP A 111 4.75 -9.37 -5.21
N VAL A 112 4.49 -8.21 -5.81
CA VAL A 112 3.16 -7.85 -6.33
C VAL A 112 2.67 -8.86 -7.38
N MET A 113 3.56 -9.29 -8.29
CA MET A 113 3.21 -10.32 -9.26
C MET A 113 2.93 -11.67 -8.58
N LEU A 114 3.80 -12.12 -7.68
CA LEU A 114 3.63 -13.38 -6.95
C LEU A 114 2.33 -13.42 -6.14
N CYS A 115 1.97 -12.33 -5.46
CA CYS A 115 0.69 -12.23 -4.73
C CYS A 115 -0.51 -12.40 -5.67
N ALA A 116 -0.49 -11.79 -6.85
CA ALA A 116 -1.57 -11.92 -7.82
C ALA A 116 -1.67 -13.34 -8.41
N PHE A 117 -0.54 -14.00 -8.63
CA PHE A 117 -0.53 -15.40 -9.05
C PHE A 117 -0.94 -16.36 -7.93
N ALA A 118 -0.58 -16.09 -6.67
CA ALA A 118 -0.89 -16.96 -5.53
C ALA A 118 -2.35 -16.88 -5.06
N MET A 119 -3.03 -15.74 -5.24
CA MET A 119 -4.46 -15.60 -4.92
C MET A 119 -5.38 -16.34 -5.92
N ASN A 120 -4.90 -16.68 -7.12
CA ASN A 120 -5.67 -17.37 -8.16
C ASN A 120 -5.88 -18.90 -7.94
N PRO A 121 -4.87 -19.68 -7.50
CA PRO A 121 -5.05 -21.11 -7.26
C PRO A 121 -5.66 -21.43 -5.89
N ILE A 122 -5.48 -20.57 -4.87
CA ILE A 122 -6.05 -20.81 -3.53
C ILE A 122 -7.59 -20.69 -3.55
N SER A 123 -8.13 -19.75 -4.33
CA SER A 123 -9.59 -19.64 -4.54
C SER A 123 -10.17 -20.84 -5.27
N GLY A 124 -9.45 -21.40 -6.24
CA GLY A 124 -9.82 -22.64 -6.94
C GLY A 124 -9.69 -23.90 -6.07
N LEU A 125 -8.74 -23.95 -5.13
CA LEU A 125 -8.53 -25.09 -4.23
C LEU A 125 -9.56 -25.14 -3.08
N LEU A 126 -10.08 -24.00 -2.64
CA LEU A 126 -11.04 -23.89 -1.52
C LEU A 126 -12.50 -24.20 -1.93
N GLY A 127 -12.74 -24.73 -3.13
CA GLY A 127 -14.08 -25.14 -3.59
C GLY A 127 -15.07 -23.98 -3.75
N ASN A 128 -14.61 -22.73 -3.64
CA ASN A 128 -15.45 -21.59 -3.98
C ASN A 128 -15.49 -21.49 -5.49
N GLU A 129 -16.66 -21.79 -6.05
CA GLU A 129 -17.09 -21.36 -7.39
C GLU A 129 -17.13 -19.82 -7.46
N MET A 130 -16.00 -19.16 -7.22
CA MET A 130 -15.74 -17.80 -7.66
C MET A 130 -15.58 -17.88 -9.17
N ARG A 131 -16.75 -18.01 -9.82
CA ARG A 131 -17.12 -17.65 -11.19
C ARG A 131 -16.01 -16.84 -11.86
N GLU A 132 -15.72 -17.19 -13.11
CA GLU A 132 -14.79 -16.61 -14.11
C GLU A 132 -14.68 -15.06 -14.18
N VAL A 133 -15.43 -14.33 -13.36
CA VAL A 133 -15.55 -12.87 -13.25
C VAL A 133 -14.27 -12.17 -12.76
N ASN A 134 -13.33 -12.79 -12.03
CA ASN A 134 -12.27 -12.00 -11.36
C ASN A 134 -10.81 -12.22 -11.78
N LEU A 135 -10.52 -13.00 -12.83
CA LEU A 135 -9.16 -13.03 -13.40
C LEU A 135 -8.85 -11.73 -14.13
N ALA A 136 -9.71 -11.32 -15.06
CA ALA A 136 -9.55 -10.08 -15.82
C ALA A 136 -9.52 -8.86 -14.89
N GLN A 137 -10.40 -8.78 -13.89
CA GLN A 137 -10.37 -7.72 -12.88
C GLN A 137 -9.07 -7.74 -12.07
N SER A 138 -8.58 -8.90 -11.62
CA SER A 138 -7.32 -8.99 -10.87
C SER A 138 -6.11 -8.59 -11.70
N PHE A 139 -6.06 -8.98 -12.98
CA PHE A 139 -5.01 -8.55 -13.92
C PHE A 139 -5.09 -7.06 -14.23
N ILE A 140 -6.29 -6.51 -14.44
CA ILE A 140 -6.50 -5.08 -14.70
C ILE A 140 -6.15 -4.25 -13.46
N SER A 141 -6.50 -4.71 -12.26
CA SER A 141 -6.09 -4.08 -11.00
C SER A 141 -4.59 -4.22 -10.72
N LEU A 142 -3.92 -5.22 -11.29
CA LEU A 142 -2.45 -5.31 -11.29
C LEU A 142 -1.82 -4.23 -12.19
N ILE A 143 -2.39 -4.01 -13.39
CA ILE A 143 -1.94 -2.99 -14.35
C ILE A 143 -2.17 -1.59 -13.78
N PHE A 144 -3.35 -1.34 -13.21
CA PHE A 144 -3.71 -0.08 -12.56
C PHE A 144 -3.40 -0.08 -11.06
N ASN A 145 -2.27 -0.68 -10.68
CA ASN A 145 -1.83 -0.70 -9.29
C ASN A 145 -0.92 0.48 -8.99
N ILE A 146 -1.29 1.30 -8.00
CA ILE A 146 -0.49 2.42 -7.52
C ILE A 146 0.90 1.94 -7.04
N ASN A 147 0.99 0.74 -6.48
CA ASN A 147 2.25 0.13 -6.06
C ASN A 147 3.24 -0.06 -7.21
N VAL A 148 2.75 -0.40 -8.40
CA VAL A 148 3.57 -0.52 -9.62
C VAL A 148 4.08 0.85 -10.06
N VAL A 149 3.22 1.88 -10.01
CA VAL A 149 3.61 3.27 -10.32
C VAL A 149 4.76 3.74 -9.42
N VAL A 150 4.65 3.49 -8.11
CA VAL A 150 5.71 3.88 -7.16
C VAL A 150 7.01 3.10 -7.40
N ALA A 151 6.91 1.80 -7.72
CA ALA A 151 8.06 0.99 -8.08
C ALA A 151 8.77 1.49 -9.34
N VAL A 152 8.03 1.88 -10.38
CA VAL A 152 8.59 2.48 -11.59
C VAL A 152 9.22 3.84 -11.27
N ALA A 153 8.57 4.66 -10.45
CA ALA A 153 9.08 5.98 -10.06
C ALA A 153 10.41 5.92 -9.29
N ALA A 154 10.68 4.84 -8.55
CA ALA A 154 11.95 4.61 -7.88
C ALA A 154 13.16 4.61 -8.84
N PHE A 155 12.97 4.22 -10.10
CA PHE A 155 14.04 4.24 -11.11
C PHE A 155 14.38 5.66 -11.59
N PHE A 156 13.44 6.60 -11.46
CA PHE A 156 13.57 7.99 -11.91
C PHE A 156 14.07 8.94 -10.83
N VAL A 157 14.39 8.46 -9.62
CA VAL A 157 14.90 9.28 -8.50
C VAL A 157 16.18 10.05 -8.82
N THR A 158 17.00 9.55 -9.74
CA THR A 158 18.23 10.23 -10.19
C THR A 158 18.03 11.06 -11.46
N SER A 159 16.79 11.21 -11.93
CA SER A 159 16.51 11.98 -13.14
C SER A 159 16.72 13.48 -12.88
N GLU A 160 17.21 14.18 -13.92
CA GLU A 160 17.38 15.63 -13.89
C GLU A 160 16.06 16.40 -14.02
N LYS A 161 14.95 15.68 -14.20
CA LYS A 161 13.63 16.29 -14.36
C LYS A 161 13.19 16.96 -13.05
N GLN A 162 12.79 18.21 -13.16
CA GLN A 162 12.09 18.92 -12.08
C GLN A 162 10.65 18.38 -11.93
N ASP A 163 10.07 18.59 -10.74
CA ASP A 163 8.68 18.23 -10.38
C ASP A 163 8.36 16.72 -10.33
N LEU A 164 9.33 15.84 -10.11
CA LEU A 164 9.09 14.39 -10.11
C LEU A 164 8.07 13.95 -9.05
N LEU A 165 8.06 14.55 -7.86
CA LEU A 165 7.09 14.23 -6.81
C LEU A 165 5.65 14.62 -7.21
N LEU A 166 5.49 15.79 -7.85
CA LEU A 166 4.21 16.24 -8.39
C LEU A 166 3.71 15.26 -9.45
N ARG A 167 4.58 14.87 -10.40
CA ARG A 167 4.25 13.90 -11.45
C ARG A 167 3.87 12.55 -10.84
N LEU A 168 4.63 12.06 -9.86
CA LEU A 168 4.30 10.83 -9.15
C LEU A 168 2.90 10.91 -8.54
N CYS A 169 2.62 11.96 -7.74
CA CYS A 169 1.32 12.12 -7.10
C CYS A 169 0.20 12.19 -8.14
N ALA A 170 0.34 13.00 -9.19
CA ALA A 170 -0.65 13.14 -10.26
C ALA A 170 -0.93 11.80 -10.98
N ILE A 171 0.11 11.02 -11.29
CA ILE A 171 -0.03 9.70 -11.91
C ILE A 171 -0.71 8.72 -10.93
N CYS A 172 -0.35 8.72 -9.65
CA CYS A 172 -1.00 7.89 -8.64
C CYS A 172 -2.50 8.20 -8.51
N PHE A 173 -2.90 9.49 -8.55
CA PHE A 173 -4.31 9.89 -8.58
C PHE A 173 -5.02 9.38 -9.84
N ALA A 174 -4.40 9.53 -11.02
CA ALA A 174 -4.97 9.06 -12.28
C ALA A 174 -5.14 7.53 -12.30
N VAL A 175 -4.12 6.78 -11.86
CA VAL A 175 -4.15 5.32 -11.77
C VAL A 175 -5.17 4.84 -10.74
N SER A 176 -5.27 5.50 -9.58
CA SER A 176 -6.33 5.21 -8.59
C SER A 176 -7.73 5.41 -9.16
N GLY A 177 -7.92 6.48 -9.96
CA GLY A 177 -9.16 6.75 -10.66
C GLY A 177 -9.51 5.65 -11.67
N LEU A 178 -8.54 5.28 -12.52
CA LEU A 178 -8.71 4.20 -13.50
C LEU A 178 -9.01 2.85 -12.85
N ASN A 179 -8.34 2.52 -11.74
CA ASN A 179 -8.60 1.28 -11.00
C ASN A 179 -10.00 1.25 -10.37
N SER A 180 -10.49 2.40 -9.88
CA SER A 180 -11.86 2.50 -9.33
C SER A 180 -12.92 2.37 -10.42
N LEU A 181 -12.66 2.95 -11.60
CA LEU A 181 -13.55 2.86 -12.76
C LEU A 181 -13.55 1.47 -13.38
N SER A 182 -12.39 0.82 -13.49
CA SER A 182 -12.33 -0.57 -13.95
C SER A 182 -13.10 -1.47 -12.99
N HIS A 183 -12.87 -1.32 -11.68
CA HIS A 183 -13.63 -2.08 -10.67
C HIS A 183 -15.14 -1.86 -10.84
N PHE A 184 -15.61 -0.61 -11.02
CA PHE A 184 -17.02 -0.32 -11.26
C PHE A 184 -17.57 -0.99 -12.54
N ILE A 185 -16.80 -1.02 -13.63
CA ILE A 185 -17.22 -1.66 -14.90
C ILE A 185 -17.32 -3.19 -14.74
N PHE A 186 -16.40 -3.80 -13.98
CA PHE A 186 -16.32 -5.26 -13.84
C PHE A 186 -17.15 -5.83 -12.69
N THR A 187 -17.48 -5.03 -11.66
CA THR A 187 -18.37 -5.47 -10.58
C THR A 187 -19.84 -5.18 -10.90
N GLN A 188 -20.67 -6.23 -10.86
CA GLN A 188 -22.09 -6.19 -11.23
C GLN A 188 -22.99 -5.33 -10.31
N LEU A 189 -22.49 -4.86 -9.15
CA LEU A 189 -23.23 -3.97 -8.26
C LEU A 189 -22.96 -2.49 -8.58
N PRO A 190 -24.00 -1.65 -8.75
CA PRO A 190 -23.84 -0.23 -9.05
C PRO A 190 -23.39 0.53 -7.79
N VAL A 191 -22.10 0.50 -7.51
CA VAL A 191 -21.51 1.32 -6.45
C VAL A 191 -21.20 2.70 -7.02
N PHE A 192 -22.22 3.56 -7.11
CA PHE A 192 -22.11 4.92 -7.63
C PHE A 192 -20.96 5.72 -7.00
N GLN A 193 -20.65 5.45 -5.73
CA GLN A 193 -19.52 6.06 -5.02
C GLN A 193 -18.17 5.71 -5.66
N LEU A 194 -17.95 4.46 -6.08
CA LEU A 194 -16.71 4.02 -6.74
C LEU A 194 -16.52 4.73 -8.09
N ALA A 195 -17.59 4.86 -8.88
CA ALA A 195 -17.56 5.59 -10.14
C ALA A 195 -17.31 7.09 -9.93
N PHE A 196 -18.02 7.73 -8.99
CA PHE A 196 -17.87 9.14 -8.70
C PHE A 196 -16.45 9.49 -8.25
N PHE A 197 -15.94 8.81 -7.22
CA PHE A 197 -14.57 9.02 -6.75
C PHE A 197 -13.54 8.62 -7.81
N GLY A 198 -13.81 7.61 -8.63
CA GLY A 198 -12.97 7.22 -9.76
C GLY A 198 -12.79 8.33 -10.78
N VAL A 199 -13.89 8.96 -11.24
CA VAL A 199 -13.83 10.12 -12.15
C VAL A 199 -13.14 11.31 -11.50
N VAL A 200 -13.43 11.61 -10.24
CA VAL A 200 -12.81 12.73 -9.52
C VAL A 200 -11.30 12.55 -9.40
N TYR A 201 -10.82 11.37 -8.99
CA TYR A 201 -9.38 11.10 -8.89
C TYR A 201 -8.68 11.12 -10.24
N LEU A 202 -9.33 10.61 -11.29
CA LEU A 202 -8.82 10.70 -12.64
C LEU A 202 -8.69 12.16 -13.10
N ALA A 203 -9.74 12.97 -12.90
CA ALA A 203 -9.76 14.37 -13.27
C ALA A 203 -8.70 15.18 -12.50
N VAL A 204 -8.58 14.97 -11.18
CA VAL A 204 -7.54 15.59 -10.34
C VAL A 204 -6.15 15.22 -10.86
N GLY A 205 -5.90 13.93 -11.12
CA GLY A 205 -4.60 13.46 -11.61
C GLY A 205 -4.23 14.04 -12.97
N VAL A 206 -5.13 13.97 -13.95
CA VAL A 206 -4.91 14.50 -15.31
C VAL A 206 -4.75 16.02 -15.28
N PHE A 207 -5.62 16.74 -14.57
CA PHE A 207 -5.54 18.20 -14.49
C PHE A 207 -4.26 18.67 -13.81
N ALA A 208 -3.87 18.02 -12.70
CA ALA A 208 -2.62 18.31 -12.03
C ALA A 208 -1.40 18.03 -12.93
N LEU A 209 -1.44 16.97 -13.74
CA LEU A 209 -0.37 16.64 -14.69
C LEU A 209 -0.26 17.69 -15.81
N VAL A 210 -1.38 18.08 -16.41
CA VAL A 210 -1.43 19.01 -17.56
C VAL A 210 -1.14 20.44 -17.13
N LYS A 211 -1.71 20.90 -16.01
CA LYS A 211 -1.58 22.28 -15.55
C LYS A 211 -0.50 22.48 -14.49
N LYS A 212 0.20 21.41 -14.07
CA LYS A 212 1.19 21.41 -12.97
C LYS A 212 0.63 22.05 -11.70
N ASN A 213 -0.65 21.81 -11.41
CA ASN A 213 -1.40 22.54 -10.39
C ASN A 213 -1.38 21.79 -9.04
N VAL A 214 -0.49 22.22 -8.14
CA VAL A 214 -0.33 21.64 -6.78
C VAL A 214 -1.58 21.81 -5.91
N PRO A 215 -2.26 22.98 -5.86
CA PRO A 215 -3.53 23.12 -5.15
C PRO A 215 -4.58 22.06 -5.49
N VAL A 216 -4.71 21.68 -6.76
CA VAL A 216 -5.67 20.64 -7.17
C VAL A 216 -5.33 19.28 -6.58
N LEU A 217 -4.03 18.92 -6.51
CA LEU A 217 -3.61 17.71 -5.80
C LEU A 217 -3.91 17.79 -4.31
N MET A 218 -3.73 18.95 -3.67
CA MET A 218 -4.02 19.11 -2.23
C MET A 218 -5.51 18.91 -1.94
N VAL A 219 -6.39 19.49 -2.77
CA VAL A 219 -7.83 19.26 -2.66
C VAL A 219 -8.17 17.78 -2.88
N GLY A 220 -7.56 17.14 -3.88
CA GLY A 220 -7.71 15.70 -4.12
C GLY A 220 -7.27 14.85 -2.92
N SER A 221 -6.15 15.19 -2.28
CA SER A 221 -5.67 14.50 -1.07
C SER A 221 -6.64 14.65 0.10
N LEU A 222 -7.24 15.83 0.28
CA LEU A 222 -8.28 16.04 1.30
C LEU A 222 -9.52 15.19 1.01
N MET A 223 -9.92 15.07 -0.27
CA MET A 223 -11.02 14.18 -0.65
C MET A 223 -10.73 12.71 -0.34
N ILE A 224 -9.49 12.24 -0.54
CA ILE A 224 -9.07 10.89 -0.14
C ILE A 224 -9.25 10.70 1.38
N PHE A 225 -8.79 11.65 2.20
CA PHE A 225 -8.96 11.55 3.65
C PHE A 225 -10.43 11.55 4.08
N ILE A 226 -11.26 12.37 3.43
CA ILE A 226 -12.71 12.38 3.68
C ILE A 226 -13.32 11.03 3.30
N GLN A 227 -12.98 10.47 2.13
CA GLN A 227 -13.48 9.16 1.71
C GLN A 227 -13.05 8.07 2.69
N ILE A 228 -11.79 8.08 3.13
CA ILE A 228 -11.24 7.20 4.16
C ILE A 228 -12.08 7.27 5.44
N LEU A 229 -12.34 8.48 5.94
CA LEU A 229 -13.14 8.68 7.15
C LEU A 229 -14.57 8.18 6.97
N LEU A 230 -15.23 8.51 5.85
CA LEU A 230 -16.59 8.06 5.54
C LEU A 230 -16.67 6.54 5.45
N ASN A 231 -15.71 5.89 4.80
CA ASN A 231 -15.62 4.44 4.72
C ASN A 231 -15.44 3.84 6.11
N LEU A 232 -14.57 4.41 6.95
CA LEU A 232 -14.35 3.97 8.32
C LEU A 232 -15.64 4.08 9.16
N PHE A 233 -16.37 5.20 9.09
CA PHE A 233 -17.62 5.41 9.81
C PHE A 233 -18.74 4.46 9.35
N ASN A 234 -18.94 4.33 8.04
CA ASN A 234 -19.92 3.38 7.49
C ASN A 234 -19.60 1.95 7.93
N PHE A 235 -18.31 1.61 7.97
CA PHE A 235 -17.87 0.29 8.38
C PHE A 235 -18.10 0.00 9.86
N ILE A 236 -17.77 0.94 10.75
CA ILE A 236 -18.04 0.84 12.19
C ILE A 236 -19.54 0.64 12.42
N ARG A 237 -20.38 1.36 11.66
CA ARG A 237 -21.84 1.23 11.73
C ARG A 237 -22.35 -0.14 11.29
N ILE A 238 -21.77 -0.72 10.23
CA ILE A 238 -22.21 -2.02 9.68
C ILE A 238 -21.70 -3.18 10.54
N SER A 239 -20.46 -3.10 11.02
CA SER A 239 -19.76 -4.23 11.66
C SER A 239 -19.99 -4.32 13.17
N GLY A 240 -20.87 -3.48 13.74
CA GLY A 240 -21.22 -3.52 15.16
C GLY A 240 -20.04 -3.28 16.11
N LEU A 241 -18.97 -2.64 15.63
CA LEU A 241 -17.76 -2.35 16.40
C LEU A 241 -16.93 -3.59 16.79
N ASP A 242 -16.95 -4.66 15.97
CA ASP A 242 -16.00 -5.76 16.14
C ASP A 242 -14.56 -5.22 16.08
N LEU A 243 -13.85 -5.34 17.21
CA LEU A 243 -12.49 -4.83 17.40
C LEU A 243 -11.52 -5.41 16.37
N TYR A 244 -11.70 -6.69 15.98
CA TYR A 244 -10.86 -7.35 14.98
C TYR A 244 -10.95 -6.64 13.63
N ILE A 245 -12.17 -6.41 13.17
CA ILE A 245 -12.43 -5.84 11.87
C ILE A 245 -12.11 -4.34 11.87
N ALA A 246 -12.37 -3.64 12.98
CA ALA A 246 -11.99 -2.25 13.17
C ALA A 246 -10.47 -2.03 13.12
N VAL A 247 -9.67 -2.87 13.80
CA VAL A 247 -8.21 -2.74 13.82
C VAL A 247 -7.59 -3.10 12.46
N SER A 248 -8.08 -4.14 11.78
CA SER A 248 -7.63 -4.47 10.42
C SER A 248 -7.94 -3.33 9.45
N LEU A 249 -9.13 -2.74 9.53
CA LEU A 249 -9.52 -1.62 8.68
C LEU A 249 -8.67 -0.38 8.96
N VAL A 250 -8.47 0.00 10.22
CA VAL A 250 -7.63 1.15 10.59
C VAL A 250 -6.20 0.96 10.08
N ALA A 251 -5.62 -0.23 10.28
CA ALA A 251 -4.29 -0.55 9.77
C ALA A 251 -4.24 -0.48 8.24
N HIS A 252 -5.20 -1.10 7.56
CA HIS A 252 -5.33 -1.06 6.10
C HIS A 252 -5.39 0.37 5.60
N THR A 253 -6.13 1.24 6.30
CA THR A 253 -6.36 2.61 5.87
C THR A 253 -5.16 3.53 6.14
N LEU A 254 -4.46 3.34 7.27
CA LEU A 254 -3.27 4.12 7.61
C LEU A 254 -2.06 3.75 6.75
N PHE A 255 -1.88 2.46 6.48
CA PHE A 255 -0.74 1.95 5.72
C PHE A 255 -1.03 1.82 4.21
N HIS A 256 -2.21 2.24 3.75
CA HIS A 256 -2.55 2.21 2.33
C HIS A 256 -1.65 3.16 1.53
N THR A 257 -1.24 2.73 0.33
CA THR A 257 -0.41 3.54 -0.56
C THR A 257 -1.06 4.87 -0.92
N SER A 258 -2.38 4.90 -1.14
CA SER A 258 -3.11 6.15 -1.41
C SER A 258 -3.02 7.15 -0.25
N THR A 259 -3.00 6.69 1.00
CA THR A 259 -2.85 7.54 2.19
C THR A 259 -1.45 8.15 2.22
N VAL A 260 -0.40 7.34 1.97
CA VAL A 260 0.98 7.82 1.90
C VAL A 260 1.16 8.85 0.78
N ILE A 261 0.58 8.60 -0.40
CA ILE A 261 0.60 9.54 -1.53
C ILE A 261 -0.18 10.82 -1.22
N ALA A 262 -1.36 10.71 -0.59
CA ALA A 262 -2.16 11.87 -0.19
C ALA A 262 -1.40 12.78 0.77
N ILE A 263 -0.66 12.20 1.73
CA ILE A 263 0.27 12.91 2.62
C ILE A 263 1.43 13.53 1.83
N ALA A 264 2.03 12.78 0.90
CA ALA A 264 3.19 13.23 0.11
C ALA A 264 2.91 14.51 -0.70
N VAL A 265 1.67 14.72 -1.14
CA VAL A 265 1.24 15.94 -1.85
C VAL A 265 1.53 17.22 -1.06
N PHE A 266 1.38 17.19 0.27
CA PHE A 266 1.65 18.35 1.13
C PHE A 266 3.14 18.70 1.19
N PHE A 267 4.02 17.77 0.83
CA PHE A 267 5.47 18.00 0.77
C PHE A 267 5.96 18.51 -0.60
N ILE A 268 5.07 18.66 -1.60
CA ILE A 268 5.43 19.24 -2.91
C ILE A 268 5.76 20.74 -2.78
N LYS A 269 5.00 21.47 -1.96
CA LYS A 269 5.25 22.89 -1.63
C LYS A 269 5.14 23.11 -0.11
N PRO A 270 6.18 22.75 0.66
CA PRO A 270 6.12 22.79 2.12
C PRO A 270 5.94 24.21 2.69
N GLU A 271 6.37 25.24 1.96
CA GLU A 271 6.21 26.65 2.35
C GLU A 271 4.75 27.09 2.39
N TRP A 272 3.96 26.65 1.41
CA TRP A 272 2.51 26.88 1.38
C TRP A 272 1.82 26.21 2.57
N VAL A 273 2.21 24.98 2.88
CA VAL A 273 1.67 24.24 4.03
C VAL A 273 2.06 24.90 5.35
N LYS A 274 3.31 25.36 5.49
CA LYS A 274 3.76 26.14 6.66
C LYS A 274 2.94 27.42 6.85
N SER A 275 2.72 28.18 5.78
CA SER A 275 1.89 29.40 5.83
C SER A 275 0.44 29.08 6.22
N PHE A 276 -0.12 27.99 5.69
CA PHE A 276 -1.48 27.56 6.02
C PHE A 276 -1.61 27.12 7.49
N LEU A 277 -0.67 26.31 7.99
CA LEU A 277 -0.63 25.87 9.39
C LEU A 277 -0.40 27.02 10.36
N GLN A 278 0.43 28.01 9.98
CA GLN A 278 0.62 29.22 10.76
C GLN A 278 -0.65 30.06 10.85
N LYS A 279 -1.45 30.13 9.78
CA LYS A 279 -2.75 30.82 9.78
C LYS A 279 -3.83 30.13 10.61
N ILE A 280 -3.73 28.81 10.82
CA ILE A 280 -4.67 28.07 11.68
C ILE A 280 -4.30 28.19 13.17
N LYS A 281 -3.01 28.44 13.45
CA LYS A 281 -2.50 28.55 14.82
C LYS A 281 -2.64 29.97 15.42
N GLY A 282 -2.84 30.98 14.58
CA GLY A 282 -3.13 32.37 14.98
C GLY A 282 -4.62 32.65 14.93
#